data_AF-A0A4Y9FSD1-F1
#
_entry.id   AF-A0A4Y9FSD1-F1
#
_cell.length_a   1.000
_cell.length_b   1.000
_cell.length_c   1.000
_cell.angle_alpha   90.00
_cell.angle_beta   90.00
_cell.angle_gamma   90.00
#
_symmetry.space_group_name_H-M   'P 1'
#
loop_
_entity.id
_entity.type
_entity.pdbx_description
1 polymer ?
#
loop_
_entity_poly.entity_id
_entity_poly.type
_entity_poly.pdbx_seq_one_letter_code
_entity_poly.pdbx_strand_id
1 'polypeptide(L)'
;MERRSWHEKPMGSPSCDASLTWNLQGLRSPGCRDPRLGSDTLVTTPPGVAEGTAMQYLILIHSNPSVIELFAGMTDEQRREAFQTYWDVESDLQASGELVESKALEEKVQRYVQRGPQAPIVTDAPLAETTEIITGFYLVDVAGEERAFEIAARFPEAATERGVRVVRVWTQADFDDAMA
;
A
#
# COMPACT_ATOMS: atom_id res chain seq x y z
N MET A 1 53.56 4.83 7.26
CA MET A 1 54.05 5.81 6.25
C MET A 1 53.56 5.33 4.90
N GLU A 2 52.83 6.05 4.05
CA GLU A 2 52.23 7.39 4.03
C GLU A 2 51.24 7.35 2.85
N ARG A 3 49.94 7.58 3.08
CA ARG A 3 49.24 8.82 2.74
C ARG A 3 49.78 9.54 1.51
N ARG A 4 48.98 9.58 0.43
CA ARG A 4 48.95 10.73 -0.47
C ARG A 4 47.51 11.19 -0.69
N SER A 5 47.19 12.26 0.01
CA SER A 5 46.04 13.13 -0.12
C SER A 5 46.19 14.06 -1.34
N TRP A 6 45.07 14.22 -2.06
CA TRP A 6 44.48 15.45 -2.61
C TRP A 6 45.37 16.57 -3.19
N HIS A 7 45.12 16.93 -4.45
CA HIS A 7 45.02 18.34 -4.86
C HIS A 7 43.79 18.57 -5.75
N GLU A 8 42.95 19.49 -5.30
CA GLU A 8 41.78 20.12 -5.93
C GLU A 8 42.20 21.02 -7.12
N LYS A 9 41.43 21.18 -8.19
CA LYS A 9 40.35 22.19 -8.45
C LYS A 9 40.09 22.20 -9.99
N PRO A 10 39.08 22.91 -10.56
CA PRO A 10 37.91 23.57 -9.99
C PRO A 10 36.57 23.19 -10.66
N MET A 11 35.51 23.77 -10.10
CA MET A 11 34.09 23.74 -10.47
C MET A 11 33.78 23.99 -11.96
N GLY A 12 32.82 23.21 -12.45
CA GLY A 12 32.01 23.47 -13.64
C GLY A 12 30.84 22.47 -13.70
N SER A 13 29.71 22.81 -13.06
CA SER A 13 28.39 22.18 -13.28
C SER A 13 27.88 22.45 -14.71
N PRO A 14 26.79 21.83 -15.23
CA PRO A 14 25.81 20.95 -14.57
C PRO A 14 25.41 19.71 -15.39
N SER A 15 24.91 18.65 -14.76
CA SER A 15 23.65 18.01 -15.22
C SER A 15 23.13 16.98 -14.22
N CYS A 16 21.85 17.15 -13.88
CA CYS A 16 20.86 16.19 -13.38
C CYS A 16 21.38 14.97 -12.61
N ASP A 17 21.34 15.06 -11.28
CA ASP A 17 21.30 13.89 -10.42
C ASP A 17 19.90 13.82 -9.77
N ALA A 18 19.15 12.80 -10.15
CA ALA A 18 17.79 12.55 -9.68
C ALA A 18 17.84 11.83 -8.33
N SER A 19 18.21 12.57 -7.28
CA SER A 19 17.95 12.15 -5.90
C SER A 19 16.56 12.62 -5.49
N LEU A 20 15.53 11.79 -5.76
CA LEU A 20 14.20 11.99 -5.18
C LEU A 20 14.22 11.53 -3.72
N THR A 21 14.74 12.40 -2.86
CA THR A 21 14.40 12.39 -1.43
C THR A 21 12.92 12.74 -1.31
N TRP A 22 12.16 11.83 -0.71
CA TRP A 22 10.81 12.04 -0.23
C TRP A 22 10.70 13.35 0.56
N ASN A 23 9.96 14.33 0.04
CA ASN A 23 9.70 15.58 0.74
C ASN A 23 8.23 15.67 1.18
N LEU A 24 8.06 15.58 2.49
CA LEU A 24 6.81 15.52 3.26
C LEU A 24 6.30 16.91 3.71
N GLN A 25 6.54 17.99 2.97
CA GLN A 25 6.15 19.33 3.44
C GLN A 25 5.67 20.25 2.30
N GLY A 26 4.37 20.15 2.00
CA GLY A 26 3.62 21.13 1.22
C GLY A 26 2.70 21.97 2.11
N LEU A 27 3.25 22.73 3.07
CA LEU A 27 2.50 23.74 3.81
C LEU A 27 2.82 25.14 3.29
N ARG A 28 1.83 25.69 2.55
CA ARG A 28 1.36 27.08 2.44
C ARG A 28 2.37 28.24 2.41
N SER A 29 2.10 29.17 1.47
CA SER A 29 2.31 30.61 1.71
C SER A 29 1.02 31.39 1.40
N PRO A 30 0.80 32.54 2.06
CA PRO A 30 -0.53 33.08 2.32
C PRO A 30 -0.91 34.19 1.33
N GLY A 31 -2.06 34.03 0.67
CA GLY A 31 -2.68 35.06 -0.16
C GLY A 31 -4.16 35.18 0.17
N CYS A 32 -4.52 36.29 0.79
CA CYS A 32 -5.84 36.92 0.98
C CYS A 32 -7.11 36.04 0.93
N ARG A 33 -7.78 35.92 2.10
CA ARG A 33 -9.12 35.36 2.27
C ARG A 33 -10.18 36.41 1.90
N ASP A 34 -11.03 36.15 0.91
CA ASP A 34 -12.26 36.92 0.68
C ASP A 34 -13.37 36.41 1.63
N PRO A 35 -14.04 37.26 2.44
CA PRO A 35 -15.02 36.80 3.42
C PRO A 35 -16.43 36.49 2.87
N ARG A 36 -16.67 36.47 1.54
CA ARG A 36 -18.05 36.44 1.00
C ARG A 36 -18.44 35.25 0.11
N LEU A 37 -17.77 34.11 0.19
CA LEU A 37 -18.34 32.86 -0.31
C LEU A 37 -18.38 31.81 0.80
N GLY A 38 -19.58 31.54 1.31
CA GLY A 38 -19.85 30.29 1.99
C GLY A 38 -19.72 29.16 0.97
N SER A 39 -18.67 28.36 1.08
CA SER A 39 -18.61 27.08 0.39
C SER A 39 -19.00 26.00 1.39
N ASP A 40 -20.30 25.78 1.50
CA ASP A 40 -20.76 24.46 1.91
C ASP A 40 -20.36 23.51 0.79
N THR A 41 -19.13 22.99 0.87
CA THR A 41 -18.70 21.89 0.02
C THR A 41 -19.44 20.66 0.53
N LEU A 42 -20.62 20.43 -0.03
CA LEU A 42 -21.19 19.10 -0.07
C LEU A 42 -20.14 18.22 -0.74
N VAL A 43 -19.51 17.34 0.05
CA VAL A 43 -18.73 16.23 -0.49
C VAL A 43 -19.75 15.35 -1.20
N THR A 44 -19.89 15.55 -2.51
CA THR A 44 -20.64 14.62 -3.35
C THR A 44 -19.76 13.39 -3.49
N THR A 45 -20.17 12.30 -2.84
CA THR A 45 -19.68 10.96 -3.13
C THR A 45 -19.67 10.76 -4.65
N PRO A 46 -18.56 10.30 -5.27
CA PRO A 46 -18.55 9.95 -6.68
C PRO A 46 -19.68 8.95 -6.97
N PRO A 47 -20.26 8.93 -8.19
CA PRO A 47 -21.28 7.96 -8.53
C PRO A 47 -20.61 6.60 -8.73
N GLY A 48 -20.45 5.87 -7.63
CA GLY A 48 -19.86 4.54 -7.60
C GLY A 48 -20.31 3.88 -6.31
N VAL A 49 -21.29 2.98 -6.43
CA VAL A 49 -21.96 2.23 -5.37
C VAL A 49 -23.03 3.04 -4.60
N ALA A 50 -24.28 2.62 -4.74
CA ALA A 50 -25.40 3.17 -3.97
C ALA A 50 -25.19 2.92 -2.47
N GLU A 51 -25.42 3.94 -1.64
CA GLU A 51 -25.46 3.85 -0.17
C GLU A 51 -26.45 2.74 0.23
N GLY A 52 -25.96 1.54 0.49
CA GLY A 52 -26.77 0.37 0.86
C GLY A 52 -26.31 -0.98 0.31
N THR A 53 -25.41 -1.02 -0.67
CA THR A 53 -24.85 -2.29 -1.22
C THR A 53 -23.32 -2.34 -1.24
N ALA A 54 -22.64 -1.28 -0.79
CA ALA A 54 -21.19 -1.21 -0.73
C ALA A 54 -20.65 -2.03 0.45
N MET A 55 -19.62 -2.84 0.18
CA MET A 55 -19.00 -3.77 1.12
C MET A 55 -17.50 -3.57 1.08
N GLN A 56 -16.89 -3.47 2.26
CA GLN A 56 -15.46 -3.28 2.38
C GLN A 56 -14.71 -4.61 2.32
N TYR A 57 -13.65 -4.65 1.52
CA TYR A 57 -12.74 -5.79 1.42
C TYR A 57 -11.30 -5.33 1.58
N LEU A 58 -10.53 -6.11 2.32
CA LEU A 58 -9.09 -5.97 2.45
C LEU A 58 -8.40 -6.99 1.57
N ILE A 59 -7.64 -6.50 0.59
CA ILE A 59 -6.78 -7.29 -0.29
C ILE A 59 -5.37 -7.23 0.29
N LEU A 60 -4.84 -8.38 0.70
CA LEU A 60 -3.53 -8.53 1.32
C LEU A 60 -2.56 -9.17 0.33
N ILE A 61 -1.46 -8.47 0.08
CA ILE A 61 -0.37 -8.94 -0.77
C ILE A 61 0.64 -9.67 0.10
N HIS A 62 0.94 -10.92 -0.25
CA HIS A 62 1.84 -11.76 0.50
C HIS A 62 3.14 -11.99 -0.27
N SER A 63 4.26 -11.93 0.44
CA SER A 63 5.53 -12.50 0.02
C SER A 63 5.67 -13.88 0.66
N ASN A 64 5.86 -14.87 -0.20
CA ASN A 64 6.07 -16.27 0.13
C ASN A 64 7.12 -16.85 -0.86
N PRO A 65 7.61 -18.09 -0.65
CA PRO A 65 8.62 -18.67 -1.54
C PRO A 65 8.24 -18.67 -3.02
N SER A 66 6.98 -18.98 -3.36
CA SER A 66 6.49 -19.00 -4.74
C SER A 66 6.46 -17.61 -5.39
N VAL A 67 6.09 -16.58 -4.63
CA VAL A 67 6.16 -15.18 -5.09
C VAL A 67 7.61 -14.74 -5.30
N ILE A 68 8.51 -15.09 -4.38
CA ILE A 68 9.95 -14.79 -4.52
C ILE A 68 10.51 -15.44 -5.78
N GLU A 69 10.18 -16.71 -6.03
CA GLU A 69 10.59 -17.43 -7.24
C GLU A 69 10.02 -16.81 -8.52
N LEU A 70 8.74 -16.39 -8.51
CA LEU A 70 8.11 -15.68 -9.62
C LEU A 70 8.90 -14.44 -10.03
N PHE A 71 9.20 -13.55 -9.07
CA PHE A 71 9.93 -12.31 -9.35
C PHE A 71 11.42 -12.54 -9.65
N ALA A 72 12.02 -13.60 -9.11
CA ALA A 72 13.38 -14.00 -9.43
C ALA A 72 13.51 -14.52 -10.87
N GLY A 73 12.45 -15.15 -11.40
CA GLY A 73 12.39 -15.64 -12.78
C GLY A 73 12.13 -14.56 -13.83
N MET A 74 11.73 -13.36 -13.42
CA MET A 74 11.48 -12.24 -14.33
C MET A 74 12.76 -11.53 -14.76
N THR A 75 12.80 -11.12 -16.03
CA THR A 75 13.76 -10.10 -16.50
C THR A 75 13.53 -8.76 -15.80
N ASP A 76 14.52 -7.86 -15.86
CA ASP A 76 14.38 -6.52 -15.26
C ASP A 76 13.22 -5.73 -15.88
N GLU A 77 12.97 -5.91 -17.17
CA GLU A 77 11.85 -5.31 -17.90
C GLU A 77 10.50 -5.80 -17.35
N GLN A 78 10.32 -7.12 -17.28
CA GLN A 78 9.11 -7.74 -16.74
C GLN A 78 8.89 -7.37 -15.28
N ARG A 79 9.97 -7.29 -14.49
CA ARG A 79 9.89 -6.87 -13.09
C ARG A 79 9.42 -5.42 -12.98
N ARG A 80 9.91 -4.53 -13.85
CA ARG A 80 9.46 -3.13 -13.89
C ARG A 80 8.00 -3.02 -14.29
N GLU A 81 7.55 -3.78 -15.29
CA GLU A 81 6.14 -3.84 -15.68
C GLU A 81 5.27 -4.37 -14.53
N ALA A 82 5.70 -5.43 -13.84
CA ALA A 82 5.01 -5.96 -12.68
C ALA A 82 4.89 -4.93 -11.55
N PHE A 83 5.94 -4.14 -11.29
CA PHE A 83 5.89 -3.03 -10.35
C PHE A 83 5.00 -1.87 -10.82
N GLN A 84 4.88 -1.64 -12.14
CA GLN A 84 3.99 -0.62 -12.68
C GLN A 84 2.52 -0.94 -12.37
N THR A 85 2.14 -2.22 -12.40
CA THR A 85 0.78 -2.68 -12.11
C THR A 85 0.22 -2.17 -10.78
N TYR A 86 1.04 -2.03 -9.74
CA TYR A 86 0.56 -1.54 -8.42
C TYR A 86 0.07 -0.08 -8.50
N TRP A 87 0.79 0.78 -9.25
CA TRP A 87 0.38 2.16 -9.46
C TRP A 87 -0.86 2.27 -10.36
N ASP A 88 -0.94 1.43 -11.40
CA ASP A 88 -2.08 1.43 -12.31
C ASP A 88 -3.36 0.96 -11.58
N VAL A 89 -3.26 -0.08 -10.75
CA VAL A 89 -4.36 -0.54 -9.89
C VAL A 89 -4.79 0.56 -8.92
N GLU A 90 -3.85 1.19 -8.22
CA GLU A 90 -4.17 2.27 -7.28
C GLU A 90 -4.86 3.45 -7.98
N SER A 91 -4.32 3.89 -9.13
CA SER A 91 -4.87 4.99 -9.92
C SER A 91 -6.29 4.68 -10.41
N ASP A 92 -6.53 3.46 -10.91
CA ASP A 92 -7.86 3.05 -11.38
C ASP A 92 -8.88 3.02 -10.24
N LEU A 93 -8.50 2.49 -9.07
CA LEU A 93 -9.39 2.42 -7.91
C LEU A 93 -9.66 3.80 -7.31
N GLN A 94 -8.69 4.71 -7.34
CA GLN A 94 -8.90 6.12 -6.99
C GLN A 94 -9.88 6.79 -7.96
N ALA A 95 -9.70 6.56 -9.26
CA ALA A 95 -10.55 7.16 -10.29
C ALA A 95 -11.99 6.63 -10.24
N SER A 96 -12.18 5.35 -9.91
CA SER A 96 -13.51 4.74 -9.75
C SER A 96 -14.19 5.09 -8.41
N GLY A 97 -13.43 5.60 -7.44
CA GLY A 97 -13.91 5.82 -6.07
C GLY A 97 -14.00 4.54 -5.23
N GLU A 98 -13.47 3.42 -5.72
CA GLU A 98 -13.46 2.13 -5.02
C GLU A 98 -12.31 2.05 -3.99
N LEU A 99 -11.28 2.90 -4.06
CA LEU A 99 -10.18 2.90 -3.10
C LEU A 99 -10.55 3.63 -1.80
N VAL A 100 -10.45 2.91 -0.68
CA VAL A 100 -10.51 3.53 0.66
C VAL A 100 -9.10 3.90 1.13
N GLU A 101 -8.15 2.97 1.07
CA GLU A 101 -6.75 3.17 1.46
C GLU A 101 -5.85 2.06 0.89
N SER A 102 -4.58 2.38 0.60
CA SER A 102 -3.55 1.39 0.26
C SER A 102 -2.19 1.80 0.79
N LYS A 103 -1.38 0.80 1.20
CA LYS A 103 0.00 1.02 1.65
C LYS A 103 0.87 -0.20 1.34
N ALA A 104 2.12 0.07 0.96
CA ALA A 104 3.22 -0.89 1.05
C ALA A 104 3.69 -0.99 2.51
N LEU A 105 4.09 -2.19 2.94
CA LEU A 105 4.52 -2.50 4.29
C LEU A 105 6.00 -2.92 4.30
N GLU A 106 6.72 -2.55 5.36
CA GLU A 106 8.11 -2.97 5.55
C GLU A 106 8.17 -4.42 6.02
N GLU A 107 8.86 -5.26 5.24
CA GLU A 107 8.96 -6.70 5.49
C GLU A 107 9.86 -7.04 6.69
N LYS A 108 10.96 -6.31 6.88
CA LYS A 108 12.03 -6.71 7.82
C LYS A 108 11.71 -6.44 9.29
N VAL A 109 10.75 -5.56 9.55
CA VAL A 109 10.44 -5.06 10.91
C VAL A 109 9.15 -5.64 11.49
N GLN A 110 8.52 -6.61 10.82
CA GLN A 110 7.29 -7.23 11.31
C GLN A 110 7.55 -8.07 12.56
N ARG A 111 6.70 -7.95 13.58
CA ARG A 111 6.83 -8.61 14.88
C ARG A 111 5.46 -9.09 15.38
N TYR A 112 5.44 -10.22 16.06
CA TYR A 112 4.31 -10.61 16.89
C TYR A 112 4.44 -9.97 18.26
N VAL A 113 3.31 -9.54 18.81
CA VAL A 113 3.22 -8.98 20.16
C VAL A 113 2.20 -9.80 20.95
N GLN A 114 2.64 -10.34 22.08
CA GLN A 114 1.78 -11.03 23.03
C GLN A 114 1.82 -10.36 24.41
N ARG A 115 0.74 -10.51 25.17
CA ARG A 115 0.69 -10.03 26.56
C ARG A 115 1.62 -10.88 27.41
N GLY A 116 2.65 -10.25 27.98
CA GLY A 116 3.47 -10.87 29.02
C GLY A 116 3.00 -10.50 30.44
N PRO A 117 3.54 -11.18 31.46
CA PRO A 117 3.12 -10.98 32.85
C PRO A 117 3.50 -9.61 33.44
N GLN A 118 4.56 -8.96 32.94
CA GLN A 118 5.01 -7.63 33.39
C GLN A 118 5.17 -6.62 32.24
N ALA A 119 5.44 -7.08 31.02
CA ALA A 119 5.60 -6.26 29.83
C ALA A 119 5.18 -7.05 28.57
N PRO A 120 4.87 -6.39 27.44
CA PRO A 120 4.65 -7.09 26.18
C PRO A 120 5.86 -7.92 25.78
N ILE A 121 5.63 -9.13 25.30
CA ILE A 121 6.67 -9.96 24.69
C ILE A 121 6.58 -9.75 23.18
N VAL A 122 7.68 -9.32 22.59
CA VAL A 122 7.80 -9.07 21.15
C VAL A 122 8.68 -10.16 20.55
N THR A 123 8.18 -10.87 19.54
CA THR A 123 8.92 -11.91 18.83
C THR A 123 8.99 -11.59 17.36
N ASP A 124 10.09 -11.99 16.70
CA ASP A 124 10.21 -11.82 15.26
C ASP A 124 9.08 -12.56 14.53
N ALA A 125 8.56 -11.95 13.47
CA ALA A 125 7.49 -12.54 12.66
C ALA A 125 7.86 -13.83 11.87
N PRO A 126 9.13 -14.26 11.65
CA PRO A 126 9.36 -15.52 10.96
C PRO A 126 9.22 -16.72 11.92
N LEU A 127 8.15 -17.49 11.76
CA LEU A 127 8.12 -18.90 12.13
C LEU A 127 8.72 -19.70 10.96
N ALA A 128 9.72 -20.52 11.27
CA ALA A 128 10.72 -21.04 10.34
C ALA A 128 10.24 -21.97 9.19
N GLU A 129 8.93 -22.21 9.00
CA GLU A 129 8.47 -23.24 8.05
C GLU A 129 7.33 -22.82 7.10
N THR A 130 6.66 -21.67 7.28
CA THR A 130 5.48 -21.29 6.47
C THR A 130 5.35 -19.79 6.24
N THR A 131 6.45 -19.11 5.91
CA THR A 131 6.53 -17.64 5.88
C THR A 131 5.62 -17.03 4.81
N GLU A 132 4.49 -16.48 5.26
CA GLU A 132 3.64 -15.55 4.52
C GLU A 132 3.78 -14.17 5.16
N ILE A 133 4.66 -13.34 4.61
CA ILE A 133 4.84 -11.95 5.07
C ILE A 133 3.86 -11.08 4.29
N ILE A 134 3.12 -10.21 4.96
CA ILE A 134 2.26 -9.25 4.25
C ILE A 134 3.12 -8.06 3.81
N THR A 135 3.19 -7.80 2.52
CA THR A 135 4.05 -6.75 1.93
C THR A 135 3.26 -5.52 1.50
N GLY A 136 1.93 -5.62 1.45
CA GLY A 136 1.06 -4.50 1.11
C GLY A 136 -0.40 -4.84 1.33
N PHE A 137 -1.23 -3.80 1.34
CA PHE A 137 -2.67 -3.98 1.36
C PHE A 137 -3.41 -2.92 0.55
N TYR A 138 -4.60 -3.28 0.10
CA TYR A 138 -5.61 -2.39 -0.47
C TYR A 138 -6.93 -2.62 0.26
N LEU A 139 -7.45 -1.58 0.91
CA LEU A 139 -8.81 -1.54 1.43
C LEU A 139 -9.70 -0.89 0.36
N VAL A 140 -10.68 -1.66 -0.11
CA VAL A 140 -11.59 -1.23 -1.18
C VAL A 140 -13.03 -1.28 -0.69
N ASP A 141 -13.85 -0.37 -1.19
CA ASP A 141 -15.30 -0.35 -0.98
C ASP A 141 -15.99 -0.64 -2.32
N VAL A 142 -16.57 -1.84 -2.43
CA VAL A 142 -17.05 -2.40 -3.70
C VAL A 142 -18.43 -3.00 -3.55
N ALA A 143 -19.15 -3.19 -4.66
CA ALA A 143 -20.51 -3.70 -4.63
C ALA A 143 -20.64 -5.17 -4.16
N GLY A 144 -19.55 -5.94 -4.11
CA GLY A 144 -19.56 -7.35 -3.72
C GLY A 144 -18.21 -8.04 -3.84
N GLU A 145 -18.14 -9.31 -3.39
CA GLU A 145 -16.88 -10.08 -3.36
C GLU A 145 -16.28 -10.34 -4.73
N GLU A 146 -17.11 -10.56 -5.75
CA GLU A 146 -16.66 -10.80 -7.12
C GLU A 146 -15.78 -9.66 -7.63
N ARG A 147 -16.18 -8.41 -7.36
CA ARG A 147 -15.40 -7.24 -7.73
C ARG A 147 -14.07 -7.16 -6.96
N ALA A 148 -14.06 -7.52 -5.68
CA ALA A 148 -12.82 -7.61 -4.92
C ALA A 148 -11.87 -8.67 -5.48
N PHE A 149 -12.39 -9.80 -5.98
CA PHE A 149 -11.59 -10.84 -6.62
C PHE A 149 -11.02 -10.38 -7.97
N GLU A 150 -11.81 -9.67 -8.78
CA GLU A 150 -11.32 -9.07 -10.03
C GLU A 150 -10.14 -8.13 -9.78
N ILE A 151 -10.23 -7.28 -8.75
CA ILE A 151 -9.15 -6.37 -8.36
C ILE A 151 -7.95 -7.17 -7.89
N ALA A 152 -8.14 -8.16 -7.01
CA ALA A 152 -7.08 -8.99 -6.47
C ALA A 152 -6.32 -9.77 -7.57
N ALA A 153 -7.02 -10.22 -8.61
CA ALA A 153 -6.43 -10.96 -9.73
C ALA A 153 -5.48 -10.10 -10.61
N ARG A 154 -5.50 -8.78 -10.46
CA ARG A 154 -4.61 -7.87 -11.20
C ARG A 154 -3.18 -7.88 -10.68
N PHE A 155 -2.97 -8.22 -9.40
CA PHE A 155 -1.64 -8.17 -8.80
C PHE A 155 -0.74 -9.32 -9.30
N PRO A 156 0.55 -9.08 -9.54
CA PRO A 156 1.48 -10.13 -10.00
C PRO A 156 1.47 -11.39 -9.12
N GLU A 157 1.35 -11.21 -7.80
CA GLU A 157 1.31 -12.28 -6.80
C GLU A 157 0.13 -13.25 -6.99
N ALA A 158 -0.95 -12.80 -7.65
CA ALA A 158 -2.11 -13.65 -7.95
C ALA A 158 -1.79 -14.78 -8.95
N ALA A 159 -0.64 -14.70 -9.64
CA ALA A 159 -0.13 -15.79 -10.48
C ALA A 159 0.46 -16.96 -9.67
N THR A 160 0.53 -16.84 -8.34
CA THR A 160 1.09 -17.87 -7.44
C THR A 160 0.06 -18.33 -6.42
N GLU A 161 0.26 -19.53 -5.88
CA GLU A 161 -0.53 -19.98 -4.76
C GLU A 161 -0.32 -19.08 -3.54
N ARG A 162 -1.44 -18.67 -2.92
CA ARG A 162 -1.46 -17.88 -1.68
C ARG A 162 -0.68 -16.55 -1.75
N GLY A 163 -0.47 -15.99 -2.94
CA GLY A 163 0.19 -14.69 -3.12
C GLY A 163 -0.72 -13.49 -2.81
N VAL A 164 -2.03 -13.63 -3.01
CA VAL A 164 -3.02 -12.59 -2.68
C VAL A 164 -4.16 -13.21 -1.86
N ARG A 165 -4.58 -12.52 -0.80
CA ARG A 165 -5.72 -12.92 0.04
C ARG A 165 -6.74 -11.80 0.09
N VAL A 166 -8.01 -12.13 -0.13
CA VAL A 166 -9.13 -11.20 0.00
C VAL A 166 -9.91 -11.53 1.27
N VAL A 167 -10.21 -10.52 2.08
CA VAL A 167 -10.92 -10.65 3.35
C VAL A 167 -12.02 -9.60 3.44
N ARG A 168 -13.27 -10.00 3.70
CA ARG A 168 -14.35 -9.05 3.98
C ARG A 168 -14.09 -8.37 5.32
N VAL A 169 -14.20 -7.04 5.33
CA VAL A 169 -14.14 -6.24 6.54
C VAL A 169 -15.54 -6.22 7.17
N TRP A 170 -15.61 -6.54 8.46
CA TRP A 170 -16.86 -6.48 9.21
C TRP A 170 -17.22 -5.05 9.54
N THR A 171 -18.50 -4.74 9.41
CA THR A 171 -19.12 -3.50 9.88
C THR A 171 -19.53 -3.63 11.35
N GLN A 172 -19.87 -2.51 12.00
CA GLN A 172 -20.42 -2.54 13.35
C GLN A 172 -21.70 -3.38 13.42
N ALA A 173 -22.56 -3.31 12.40
CA ALA A 173 -23.78 -4.12 12.35
C ALA A 173 -23.48 -5.62 12.30
N ASP A 174 -22.45 -6.04 11.55
CA ASP A 174 -22.02 -7.45 11.54
C ASP A 174 -21.61 -7.93 12.94
N PHE A 175 -20.91 -7.09 13.72
CA PHE A 175 -20.55 -7.42 15.10
C PHE A 175 -21.76 -7.49 16.02
N ASP A 176 -22.68 -6.53 15.90
CA ASP A 176 -23.88 -6.46 16.74
C ASP A 176 -24.78 -7.68 16.49
N ASP A 177 -24.98 -8.06 15.23
CA ASP A 177 -25.75 -9.25 14.84
C ASP A 177 -25.10 -10.56 15.31
N ALA A 178 -23.77 -10.65 15.26
CA ALA A 178 -23.04 -11.85 15.68
C ALA A 178 -23.04 -12.08 17.21
N MET A 179 -23.31 -11.03 17.99
CA MET A 179 -23.27 -11.06 19.45
C MET A 179 -24.67 -11.05 20.11
N ALA A 180 -25.73 -10.96 19.31
CA ALA A 180 -27.13 -11.03 19.75
C ALA A 180 -27.58 -12.47 20.01
#